data_AF-A0A7X9JMW1-F1
#
_entry.id   AF-A0A7X9JMW1-F1
#
_cell.length_a   1.000
_cell.length_b   1.000
_cell.length_c   1.000
_cell.angle_alpha   90.00
_cell.angle_beta   90.00
_cell.angle_gamma   90.00
#
_symmetry.space_group_name_H-M   'P 1'
#
loop_
_entity.id
_entity.type
_entity.pdbx_description
1 polymer ?
#
loop_
_entity_poly.entity_id
_entity_poly.type
_entity_poly.pdbx_seq_one_letter_code
_entity_poly.pdbx_strand_id
1 'polypeptide(L)' 'IDIVKNSYNGTLYSSISYEMLEGLQPGWNQVYTLQVQRNISSTLQMVISYQGRASENSKMIHSGNIEMRAWF' A
#
# COMPACT_ATOMS: atom_id res chain seq x y z
N ILE A 1 -6.12 -1.64 -8.25
CA ILE A 1 -6.57 -0.33 -7.74
C ILE A 1 -7.87 -0.63 -7.05
N ASP A 2 -7.87 -0.48 -5.73
CA ASP A 2 -8.97 -0.86 -4.86
C ASP A 2 -9.51 0.40 -4.20
N ILE A 3 -10.84 0.48 -4.15
CA ILE A 3 -11.56 1.59 -3.54
C ILE A 3 -12.33 1.00 -2.37
N VAL A 4 -11.97 1.41 -1.15
CA VAL A 4 -12.51 0.89 0.09
C VAL A 4 -13.29 1.99 0.80
N LYS A 5 -14.56 1.74 1.10
CA LYS A 5 -15.40 2.66 1.89
C LYS A 5 -15.50 2.13 3.32
N ASN A 6 -14.87 2.81 4.26
CA ASN A 6 -14.90 2.45 5.67
C ASN A 6 -15.96 3.26 6.42
N SER A 7 -17.07 2.61 6.76
CA SER A 7 -18.14 3.20 7.59
C SER A 7 -17.90 2.97 9.08
N TYR A 8 -16.77 3.47 9.59
CA TYR A 8 -16.41 3.37 11.01
C TYR A 8 -17.00 4.55 11.81
N ASN A 9 -17.72 4.22 12.89
CA ASN A 9 -18.45 5.18 13.74
C ASN A 9 -17.89 5.24 15.18
N GLY A 10 -16.75 4.60 15.44
CA GLY A 10 -16.11 4.54 16.76
C GLY A 10 -15.08 5.64 16.98
N THR A 11 -14.42 5.60 18.15
CA THR A 11 -13.40 6.59 18.54
C THR A 11 -12.15 6.47 17.68
N LEU A 12 -11.84 7.54 16.95
CA LEU A 12 -10.64 7.63 16.10
C LEU A 12 -9.36 7.70 16.93
N TYR A 13 -8.25 7.24 16.34
CA TYR A 13 -6.90 7.28 16.91
C TYR A 13 -6.68 6.38 18.13
N SER A 14 -7.58 5.42 18.39
CA SER A 14 -7.35 4.34 19.35
C SER A 14 -6.64 3.16 18.67
N SER A 15 -5.87 2.36 19.43
CA SER A 15 -5.26 1.13 18.92
C SER A 15 -6.31 0.17 18.31
N ILE A 16 -7.51 0.14 18.89
CA ILE A 16 -8.65 -0.63 18.37
C ILE A 16 -9.11 -0.09 17.02
N SER A 17 -9.25 1.24 16.87
CA SER A 17 -9.63 1.83 15.58
C SER A 17 -8.58 1.60 14.49
N TYR A 18 -7.30 1.58 14.84
CA TYR A 18 -6.21 1.31 13.89
C TYR A 18 -6.31 -0.12 13.34
N GLU A 19 -6.52 -1.10 14.21
CA GLU A 19 -6.72 -2.50 13.79
C GLU A 19 -8.02 -2.68 13.00
N MET A 20 -9.14 -2.14 13.48
CA MET A 20 -10.44 -2.26 12.79
C MET A 20 -10.47 -1.60 11.40
N LEU A 21 -9.60 -0.60 11.18
CA LEU A 21 -9.47 0.08 9.90
C LEU A 21 -8.26 -0.45 9.09
N GLU A 22 -7.49 -1.41 9.61
CA GLU A 22 -6.22 -1.87 9.03
C GLU A 22 -5.26 -0.70 8.69
N GLY A 23 -5.27 0.33 9.54
CA GLY A 23 -4.51 1.57 9.35
C GLY A 23 -5.02 2.49 8.22
N LEU A 24 -6.20 2.23 7.65
CA LEU A 24 -6.95 3.16 6.80
C LEU A 24 -7.76 4.17 7.64
N GLN A 25 -8.35 5.18 7.00
CA GLN A 25 -9.23 6.14 7.68
C GLN A 25 -10.70 5.81 7.41
N PRO A 26 -11.64 6.28 8.25
CA PRO A 26 -13.06 6.24 7.89
C PRO A 26 -13.32 7.10 6.65
N GLY A 27 -14.32 6.71 5.86
CA GLY A 27 -14.66 7.34 4.59
C GLY A 27 -14.07 6.59 3.40
N TRP A 28 -13.85 7.31 2.31
CA TRP A 28 -13.29 6.73 1.09
C TRP A 28 -11.78 6.63 1.15
N ASN A 29 -11.27 5.43 0.89
CA ASN A 29 -9.85 5.16 0.75
C ASN A 29 -9.59 4.57 -0.63
N GLN A 30 -8.53 5.03 -1.28
CA GLN A 30 -8.04 4.48 -2.52
C GLN A 30 -6.67 3.87 -2.26
N VAL A 31 -6.53 2.58 -2.52
CA VAL A 31 -5.26 1.85 -2.39
C VAL A 31 -4.89 1.32 -3.76
N TYR A 32 -3.65 1.49 -4.16
CA TYR A 32 -3.18 0.93 -5.42
C TYR A 32 -1.77 0.40 -5.28
N THR A 33 -1.56 -0.77 -5.86
CA THR A 33 -0.26 -1.45 -5.88
C THR A 33 0.10 -1.73 -7.33
N LEU A 34 1.29 -1.30 -7.72
CA LEU A 34 1.92 -1.59 -9.00
C LEU A 34 3.17 -2.40 -8.73
N GLN A 35 3.33 -3.50 -9.42
CA GLN A 35 4.54 -4.33 -9.33
C GLN A 35 5.04 -4.64 -10.72
N VAL A 36 6.33 -4.39 -10.94
CA VAL A 36 7.03 -4.68 -12.19
C VAL A 36 8.18 -5.60 -11.84
N GLN A 37 8.20 -6.77 -12.47
CA GLN A 37 9.28 -7.73 -12.35
C GLN A 37 9.99 -7.85 -13.70
N ARG A 38 11.32 -7.78 -13.66
CA ARG A 38 12.14 -7.92 -14.86
C ARG A 38 13.37 -8.78 -14.56
N ASN A 39 13.57 -9.79 -15.39
CA ASN A 39 14.83 -10.52 -15.43
C ASN A 39 15.83 -9.68 -16.25
N ILE A 40 16.90 -9.24 -15.61
CA ILE A 40 17.96 -8.44 -16.24
C ILE A 40 19.00 -9.36 -16.88
N SER A 41 19.26 -10.52 -16.26
CA SER A 41 20.12 -11.58 -16.77
C SER A 41 19.58 -12.95 -16.30
N SER A 42 20.17 -14.05 -16.76
CA SER A 42 19.84 -15.41 -16.27
C SER A 42 20.08 -15.56 -14.76
N THR A 43 20.98 -14.75 -14.21
CA THR A 43 21.39 -14.75 -12.81
C THR A 43 20.84 -13.58 -12.01
N LEU A 44 20.11 -12.65 -12.63
CA LEU A 44 19.70 -11.40 -11.97
C LEU A 44 18.26 -11.03 -12.28
N GLN A 45 17.46 -10.92 -11.23
CA GLN A 45 16.07 -10.48 -11.27
C GLN A 45 15.90 -9.21 -10.45
N MET A 46 15.08 -8.29 -10.97
CA MET A 46 14.68 -7.07 -10.30
C MET A 46 13.16 -7.05 -10.12
N VAL A 47 12.72 -6.65 -8.94
CA VAL A 47 11.32 -6.43 -8.60
C VAL A 47 11.18 -4.99 -8.12
N ILE A 48 10.32 -4.24 -8.77
CA ILE A 48 9.97 -2.87 -8.38
C ILE A 48 8.52 -2.92 -7.93
N SER A 49 8.25 -2.48 -6.72
CA SER A 49 6.91 -2.40 -6.13
C SER A 49 6.61 -0.96 -5.75
N TYR A 50 5.44 -0.45 -6.13
CA TYR A 50 4.99 0.89 -5.80
C TYR A 50 3.57 0.82 -5.27
N GLN A 51 3.37 1.28 -4.04
CA GLN A 51 2.09 1.34 -3.38
C GLN A 51 1.71 2.79 -3.11
N GLY A 52 0.45 3.13 -3.34
CA GLY A 52 -0.12 4.42 -2.99
C GLY A 52 -1.43 4.26 -2.23
N ARG A 53 -1.64 5.17 -1.28
CA ARG A 53 -2.81 5.19 -0.41
C ARG A 53 -3.31 6.61 -0.24
N ALA A 54 -4.51 6.89 -0.75
CA ALA A 54 -5.23 8.13 -0.52
C ALA A 54 -6.42 7.88 0.40
N SER A 55 -6.69 8.81 1.31
CA SER A 55 -7.87 8.79 2.18
C SER A 55 -8.56 10.15 2.11
N GLU A 56 -9.89 10.16 2.23
CA GLU A 56 -10.71 11.37 2.07
C GLU A 56 -10.25 12.56 2.92
N ASN A 57 -9.77 12.32 4.14
CA ASN A 57 -9.30 13.34 5.07
C ASN A 57 -7.77 13.44 5.17
N SER A 58 -7.00 12.82 4.27
CA SER A 58 -5.55 12.77 4.37
C SER A 58 -4.82 12.93 3.05
N LYS A 59 -3.57 13.39 3.13
CA LYS A 59 -2.68 13.48 1.98
C LYS A 59 -2.35 12.07 1.48
N MET A 60 -2.28 11.92 0.16
CA MET A 60 -1.90 10.66 -0.48
C MET A 60 -0.46 10.29 -0.10
N ILE A 61 -0.29 9.06 0.41
CA ILE A 61 1.01 8.49 0.77
C ILE A 61 1.45 7.58 -0.36
N HIS A 62 2.71 7.73 -0.77
CA HIS A 62 3.34 6.92 -1.80
C HIS A 62 4.55 6.21 -1.20
N SER A 63 4.70 4.91 -1.47
CA SER A 63 5.86 4.14 -1.03
C SER A 63 6.32 3.25 -2.17
N GLY A 64 7.60 3.36 -2.53
CA GLY A 64 8.23 2.53 -3.55
C GLY A 64 9.34 1.67 -2.93
N ASN A 65 9.43 0.42 -3.36
CA ASN A 65 10.46 -0.54 -2.98
C ASN A 65 11.08 -1.13 -4.24
N ILE A 66 12.39 -1.34 -4.20
CA ILE A 66 13.15 -2.03 -5.26
C ILE A 66 13.91 -3.17 -4.61
N GLU A 67 13.72 -4.38 -5.12
CA GLU A 67 14.43 -5.58 -4.71
C GLU A 67 15.24 -6.11 -5.90
N MET A 68 16.49 -6.49 -5.64
CA MET A 68 17.34 -7.18 -6.61
C MET A 68 17.75 -8.53 -6.04
N ARG A 69 17.54 -9.58 -6.84
CA ARG A 69 17.85 -10.95 -6.50
C ARG A 69 18.85 -11.50 -7.49
N ALA A 70 20.02 -11.87 -7.00
CA ALA A 70 21.05 -12.54 -7.78
C ALA A 70 21.14 -14.01 -7.36
N TRP A 71 21.29 -14.90 -8.35
CA TRP A 71 21.62 -16.31 -8.14
C TRP A 71 22.98 -16.57 -8.77
N PHE A 72 23.86 -17.20 -7.99
CA PHE A 72 25.25 -17.51 -8.36
C PHE A 72 25.52 -18.99 -8.15
#